data_AF-A0A2D8BR00-F1
#
_entry.id   AF-A0A2D8BR00-F1
#
_cell.length_a   1.000
_cell.length_b   1.000
_cell.length_c   1.000
_cell.angle_alpha   90.00
_cell.angle_beta   90.00
_cell.angle_gamma   90.00
#
_symmetry.space_group_name_H-M   'P 1'
#
loop_
_entity.id
_entity.type
_entity.pdbx_description
1 polymer ?
#
loop_
_entity_poly.entity_id
_entity_poly.type
_entity_poly.pdbx_seq_one_letter_code
_entity_poly.pdbx_strand_id
1 'polypeptide(L)'
;MLKRKEYFVHYKFLPGLGFYGFGLIHMIGGLSKTATAALRQLLDAGTLANLPAGFKTRGMRIRDDDQPFQPGEFRDVDIVGGRIQDSFMQLPFKEPSQTLFQLLGFVVQAGQRFAAIADMQVGEDGKNRAVGTTVALLERGSRVMSAIHKRCYYAMKQEFRLLNNVFASYLPPVYPYAVYGGDRMVKQADFSEEVDVIPVADPNIFSMTQRVTLAQTQLQIAMSNPQMHNVHEAYRRVYAALGTKDVNTLLKPLQEPQPKDPAIENSEALGLKPLKAFELQNHDAHIFSHMAFIQTRMVQMNPQVYALLQAHISEHISFKARAQALIQIQQQRPEIMDLQQTNPEGFQQVFDGVHVERIQLLTEELVKQEQPADDPLVRLKQQELDMRAADMQRKAEEFLVQEQRKVDEFDQRIDLDKMIREDAEEAGKERIRVADEKLDVMREKVGADKKEDDK
;
A
#
# COMPACT_ATOMS: atom_id res chain seq x y z
N MET A 1 -11.32 18.41 44.70
CA MET A 1 -12.35 17.51 44.14
C MET A 1 -11.69 16.16 43.86
N LEU A 2 -12.04 15.11 44.59
CA LEU A 2 -11.47 13.77 44.34
C LEU A 2 -12.04 13.22 43.03
N LYS A 3 -11.19 13.08 42.02
CA LYS A 3 -11.57 12.50 40.72
C LYS A 3 -11.54 10.98 40.86
N ARG A 4 -12.65 10.30 40.54
CA ARG A 4 -12.73 8.83 40.55
C ARG A 4 -11.67 8.26 39.60
N LYS A 5 -10.77 7.42 40.11
CA LYS A 5 -9.82 6.65 39.28
C LYS A 5 -10.52 5.39 38.77
N GLU A 6 -10.49 5.18 37.47
CA GLU A 6 -10.97 3.96 36.83
C GLU A 6 -9.81 2.97 36.75
N TYR A 7 -9.97 1.77 37.33
CA TYR A 7 -8.94 0.72 37.34
C TYR A 7 -9.19 -0.38 36.30
N PHE A 8 -10.34 -0.34 35.63
CA PHE A 8 -10.77 -1.37 34.69
C PHE A 8 -10.94 -0.77 33.31
N VAL A 9 -10.43 -1.48 32.30
CA VAL A 9 -10.58 -1.11 30.90
C VAL A 9 -11.52 -2.10 30.24
N HIS A 10 -12.46 -1.59 29.45
CA HIS A 10 -13.46 -2.42 28.79
C HIS A 10 -13.17 -2.51 27.29
N TYR A 11 -12.76 -3.71 26.85
CA TYR A 11 -12.66 -4.06 25.43
C TYR A 11 -14.04 -4.42 24.87
N LYS A 12 -14.58 -3.54 24.02
CA LYS A 12 -15.91 -3.71 23.40
C LYS A 12 -15.79 -3.92 21.91
N PHE A 13 -16.36 -5.01 21.40
CA PHE A 13 -16.49 -5.25 19.97
C PHE A 13 -17.47 -4.25 19.33
N LEU A 14 -18.71 -4.21 19.82
CA LEU A 14 -19.71 -3.18 19.54
C LEU A 14 -20.22 -2.54 20.83
N PRO A 15 -20.54 -1.23 20.83
CA PRO A 15 -21.18 -0.60 21.98
C PRO A 15 -22.58 -1.20 22.17
N GLY A 16 -22.86 -1.65 23.39
CA GLY A 16 -24.20 -2.07 23.78
C GLY A 16 -25.01 -0.92 24.37
N LEU A 17 -26.29 -1.18 24.65
CA LEU A 17 -27.20 -0.21 25.25
C LEU A 17 -26.90 0.06 26.74
N GLY A 18 -26.05 -0.76 27.36
CA GLY A 18 -25.68 -0.64 28.78
C GLY A 18 -24.18 -0.76 29.00
N PHE A 19 -23.81 -1.27 30.18
CA PHE A 19 -22.41 -1.45 30.54
C PHE A 19 -21.67 -2.42 29.59
N TYR A 20 -22.30 -3.55 29.27
CA TYR A 20 -21.76 -4.60 28.40
C TYR A 20 -21.82 -4.24 26.91
N GLY A 21 -20.78 -4.64 26.17
CA GLY A 21 -20.75 -4.56 24.71
C GLY A 21 -21.36 -5.78 24.04
N PHE A 22 -21.74 -5.65 22.77
CA PHE A 22 -22.14 -6.79 21.94
C PHE A 22 -20.92 -7.41 21.28
N GLY A 23 -20.73 -8.72 21.45
CA GLY A 23 -19.72 -9.52 20.74
C GLY A 23 -20.18 -9.98 19.35
N LEU A 24 -19.26 -10.53 18.55
CA LEU A 24 -19.53 -11.03 17.19
C LEU A 24 -20.68 -12.06 17.15
N ILE A 25 -20.74 -12.96 18.13
CA ILE A 25 -21.76 -14.01 18.22
C ILE A 25 -23.17 -13.42 18.35
N HIS A 26 -23.32 -12.26 19.00
CA HIS A 26 -24.63 -11.60 19.12
C HIS A 26 -25.17 -11.15 17.76
N MET A 27 -24.27 -10.82 16.81
CA MET A 27 -24.65 -10.41 15.45
C MET A 27 -25.01 -11.60 14.56
N ILE A 28 -24.28 -12.71 14.67
CA ILE A 28 -24.49 -13.91 13.83
C ILE A 28 -25.53 -14.86 14.44
N GLY A 29 -25.79 -14.76 15.75
CA GLY A 29 -26.56 -15.76 16.50
C GLY A 29 -27.96 -16.01 15.97
N GLY A 30 -28.63 -14.98 15.41
CA GLY A 30 -29.93 -15.15 14.74
C GLY A 30 -29.82 -16.07 13.52
N LEU A 31 -28.84 -15.82 12.65
CA LEU A 31 -28.58 -16.64 11.46
C LEU A 31 -28.20 -18.08 11.85
N SER A 32 -27.30 -18.26 12.83
CA SER A 32 -26.90 -19.59 13.30
C SER A 32 -28.06 -20.40 13.88
N LYS A 33 -28.93 -19.76 14.67
CA LYS A 33 -30.13 -20.41 15.22
C LYS A 33 -31.09 -20.84 14.12
N THR A 34 -31.36 -19.97 13.15
CA THR A 34 -32.23 -20.29 12.00
C THR A 34 -31.65 -21.42 11.15
N ALA A 35 -30.34 -21.37 10.85
CA ALA A 35 -29.67 -22.43 10.09
C ALA A 35 -29.75 -23.78 10.82
N THR A 36 -29.53 -23.79 12.14
CA THR A 36 -29.62 -25.03 12.94
C THR A 36 -31.05 -25.56 12.99
N ALA A 37 -32.05 -24.68 13.12
CA ALA A 37 -33.46 -25.08 13.11
C ALA A 37 -33.89 -25.66 11.76
N ALA A 38 -33.54 -24.99 10.65
CA ALA A 38 -33.83 -25.46 9.30
C ALA A 38 -33.13 -26.80 8.99
N LEU A 39 -31.86 -26.94 9.38
CA LEU A 39 -31.11 -28.19 9.21
C LEU A 39 -31.77 -29.35 9.96
N ARG A 40 -32.18 -29.15 11.21
CA ARG A 40 -32.87 -30.18 12.01
C ARG A 40 -34.19 -30.59 11.34
N GLN A 41 -35.02 -29.62 10.95
CA GLN A 41 -36.29 -29.90 10.28
C GLN A 41 -36.11 -30.68 8.97
N LEU A 42 -35.07 -30.38 8.18
CA LEU A 42 -34.76 -31.11 6.95
C LEU A 42 -34.32 -32.55 7.24
N LEU A 43 -33.48 -32.75 8.25
CA LEU A 43 -33.05 -34.09 8.67
C LEU A 43 -34.22 -34.89 9.22
N ASP A 44 -35.04 -34.30 10.09
CA ASP A 44 -36.23 -34.95 10.66
C ASP A 44 -37.22 -35.34 9.56
N ALA A 45 -37.52 -34.43 8.62
CA ALA A 45 -38.37 -34.74 7.46
C ALA A 45 -37.79 -35.87 6.60
N GLY A 46 -36.48 -35.89 6.38
CA GLY A 46 -35.81 -36.96 5.63
C GLY A 46 -35.89 -38.31 6.34
N THR A 47 -35.68 -38.33 7.66
CA THR A 47 -35.80 -39.57 8.44
C THR A 47 -37.23 -40.11 8.46
N LEU A 48 -38.24 -39.25 8.63
CA LEU A 48 -39.65 -39.65 8.65
C LEU A 48 -40.19 -40.07 7.27
N ALA A 49 -39.67 -39.49 6.19
CA ALA A 49 -40.00 -39.92 4.83
C ALA A 49 -39.38 -41.30 4.50
N ASN A 50 -38.15 -41.56 4.95
CA ASN A 50 -37.46 -42.83 4.71
C ASN A 50 -37.96 -43.97 5.62
N LEU A 51 -38.55 -43.64 6.78
CA LEU A 51 -39.08 -44.59 7.75
C LEU A 51 -40.59 -44.34 7.94
N PRO A 52 -41.42 -44.77 6.97
CA PRO A 52 -42.85 -44.50 7.03
C PRO A 52 -43.49 -45.19 8.24
N ALA A 53 -44.07 -44.40 9.13
CA ALA A 53 -44.89 -44.87 10.24
C ALA A 53 -46.38 -44.72 9.89
N GLY A 54 -47.24 -45.52 10.52
CA GLY A 54 -48.66 -45.51 10.23
C GLY A 54 -49.52 -46.16 11.32
N PHE A 55 -50.83 -46.05 11.15
CA PHE A 55 -51.81 -46.72 11.99
C PHE A 55 -52.21 -48.07 11.38
N LYS A 56 -52.29 -49.08 12.24
CA LYS A 56 -52.74 -50.44 11.93
C LYS A 56 -54.11 -50.69 12.55
N THR A 57 -55.08 -51.19 11.77
CA THR A 57 -56.40 -51.55 12.31
C THR A 57 -56.30 -52.76 13.26
N ARG A 58 -57.04 -52.73 14.38
CA ARG A 58 -57.02 -53.81 15.39
C ARG A 58 -57.44 -55.18 14.83
N GLY A 59 -58.23 -55.19 13.77
CA GLY A 59 -58.75 -56.41 13.13
C GLY A 59 -57.73 -57.14 12.24
N MET A 60 -56.54 -56.56 12.01
CA MET A 60 -55.50 -57.17 11.21
C MET A 60 -54.44 -57.82 12.10
N ARG A 61 -54.38 -59.15 12.10
CA ARG A 61 -53.34 -59.91 12.81
C ARG A 61 -52.31 -60.42 11.80
N ILE A 62 -51.05 -60.08 12.06
CA ILE A 62 -49.92 -60.60 11.29
C ILE A 62 -49.33 -61.71 12.16
N ARG A 63 -49.16 -62.90 11.59
CA ARG A 63 -48.53 -64.02 12.28
C ARG A 63 -47.01 -63.79 12.34
N ASP A 64 -46.39 -64.02 13.49
CA ASP A 64 -44.96 -63.81 13.72
C ASP A 64 -44.50 -62.38 13.38
N ASP A 65 -45.09 -61.38 14.05
CA ASP A 65 -44.84 -59.94 13.82
C ASP A 65 -43.50 -59.45 14.36
N ASP A 66 -42.81 -60.27 15.16
CA ASP A 66 -41.51 -60.02 15.77
C ASP A 66 -40.33 -60.48 14.90
N GLN A 67 -40.58 -61.26 13.83
CA GLN A 67 -39.54 -61.73 12.93
C GLN A 67 -39.38 -60.83 11.70
N PRO A 68 -38.16 -60.45 11.28
CA PRO A 68 -37.95 -59.72 10.02
C PRO A 68 -38.32 -60.59 8.82
N PHE A 69 -38.83 -59.99 7.74
CA PHE A 69 -39.11 -60.69 6.48
C PHE A 69 -37.80 -61.14 5.81
N GLN A 70 -37.75 -62.39 5.34
CA GLN A 70 -36.67 -62.83 4.45
C GLN A 70 -37.01 -62.53 2.98
N PRO A 71 -36.01 -62.22 2.13
CA PRO A 71 -36.26 -62.00 0.70
C PRO A 71 -36.95 -63.22 0.05
N GLY A 72 -38.13 -63.01 -0.53
CA GLY A 72 -38.94 -64.06 -1.19
C GLY A 72 -39.96 -64.77 -0.29
N GLU A 73 -40.07 -64.39 0.98
CA GLU A 73 -41.06 -64.92 1.92
C GLU A 73 -42.42 -64.21 1.78
N PHE A 74 -43.50 -64.99 1.70
CA PHE A 74 -44.87 -64.49 1.81
C PHE A 74 -45.43 -64.88 3.18
N ARG A 75 -45.98 -63.91 3.93
CA ARG A 75 -46.64 -64.17 5.20
C ARG A 75 -48.14 -63.99 5.10
N ASP A 76 -48.84 -64.88 5.78
CA ASP A 76 -50.29 -64.83 5.90
C ASP A 76 -50.71 -63.69 6.83
N VAL A 77 -51.75 -62.96 6.42
CA VAL A 77 -52.33 -61.86 7.19
C VAL A 77 -53.84 -62.10 7.32
N ASP A 78 -54.31 -62.18 8.56
CA ASP A 78 -55.73 -62.37 8.86
C ASP A 78 -56.42 -61.01 8.87
N ILE A 79 -57.30 -60.77 7.89
CA ILE A 79 -58.09 -59.54 7.74
C ILE A 79 -59.57 -59.89 7.70
N VAL A 80 -60.36 -59.23 8.55
CA VAL A 80 -61.83 -59.35 8.56
C VAL A 80 -62.42 -58.49 7.44
N GLY A 81 -62.26 -58.94 6.19
CA GLY A 81 -62.80 -58.32 4.98
C GLY A 81 -62.08 -57.03 4.54
N GLY A 82 -61.98 -56.82 3.21
CA GLY A 82 -61.34 -55.65 2.60
C GLY A 82 -59.93 -55.91 2.07
N ARG A 83 -59.25 -54.87 1.56
CA ARG A 83 -57.88 -54.96 1.05
C ARG A 83 -56.89 -54.71 2.20
N ILE A 84 -55.72 -55.36 2.16
CA ILE A 84 -54.60 -55.12 3.11
C ILE A 84 -54.26 -53.62 3.18
N GLN A 85 -54.31 -52.94 2.03
CA GLN A 85 -54.01 -51.50 1.90
C GLN A 85 -54.95 -50.62 2.74
N ASP A 86 -56.22 -51.00 2.87
CA ASP A 86 -57.20 -50.22 3.64
C ASP A 86 -57.01 -50.39 5.16
N SER A 87 -56.23 -51.40 5.58
CA SER A 87 -55.92 -51.69 6.98
C SER A 87 -54.66 -50.96 7.50
N PHE A 88 -53.92 -50.30 6.61
CA PHE A 88 -52.76 -49.47 6.94
C PHE A 88 -52.96 -48.03 6.49
N MET A 89 -52.96 -47.08 7.43
CA MET A 89 -52.92 -45.66 7.12
C MET A 89 -51.51 -45.14 7.43
N GLN A 90 -50.72 -44.82 6.39
CA GLN A 90 -49.44 -44.15 6.58
C GLN A 90 -49.65 -42.71 7.04
N LEU A 91 -48.81 -42.24 7.97
CA LEU A 91 -48.79 -40.84 8.37
C LEU A 91 -48.33 -39.99 7.17
N PRO A 92 -49.02 -38.88 6.87
CA PRO A 92 -48.68 -38.03 5.73
C PRO A 92 -47.48 -37.14 6.06
N PHE A 93 -46.29 -37.73 6.17
CA PHE A 93 -45.05 -36.98 6.23
C PHE A 93 -44.64 -36.53 4.83
N LYS A 94 -44.21 -35.26 4.72
CA LYS A 94 -43.68 -34.72 3.46
C LYS A 94 -42.18 -34.91 3.43
N GLU A 95 -41.66 -35.12 2.22
CA GLU A 95 -40.22 -35.09 1.96
C GLU A 95 -39.59 -33.75 2.36
N PRO A 96 -38.26 -33.69 2.57
CA PRO A 96 -37.56 -32.45 2.87
C PRO A 96 -37.94 -31.32 1.90
N SER A 97 -38.41 -30.21 2.44
CA SER A 97 -38.86 -29.08 1.62
C SER A 97 -37.69 -28.41 0.90
N GLN A 98 -37.77 -28.33 -0.42
CA GLN A 98 -36.78 -27.61 -1.24
C GLN A 98 -36.69 -26.13 -0.88
N THR A 99 -37.81 -25.50 -0.50
CA THR A 99 -37.86 -24.10 -0.08
C THR A 99 -37.10 -23.89 1.24
N LEU A 100 -37.22 -24.84 2.18
CA LEU A 100 -36.48 -24.81 3.44
C LEU A 100 -34.98 -25.04 3.23
N PHE A 101 -34.61 -25.90 2.29
CA PHE A 101 -33.21 -26.08 1.89
C PHE A 101 -32.62 -24.82 1.24
N GLN A 102 -33.38 -24.13 0.39
CA GLN A 102 -32.97 -22.84 -0.18
C GLN A 102 -32.80 -21.77 0.92
N LEU A 103 -33.71 -21.71 1.90
CA LEU A 103 -33.58 -20.82 3.04
C LEU A 103 -32.33 -21.13 3.87
N LEU A 104 -32.05 -22.42 4.14
CA LEU A 104 -30.81 -22.84 4.81
C LEU A 104 -29.58 -22.36 4.03
N GLY A 105 -29.55 -22.57 2.71
CA GLY A 105 -28.48 -22.09 1.84
C GLY A 105 -28.29 -20.57 1.93
N PHE A 106 -29.38 -19.80 1.85
CA PHE A 106 -29.35 -18.35 1.98
C PHE A 106 -28.79 -17.89 3.35
N VAL A 107 -29.25 -18.49 4.44
CA VAL A 107 -28.82 -18.13 5.80
C VAL A 107 -27.34 -18.47 6.02
N VAL A 108 -26.87 -19.62 5.53
CA VAL A 108 -25.45 -20.01 5.60
C VAL A 108 -24.59 -19.06 4.78
N GLN A 109 -24.98 -18.72 3.55
CA GLN A 109 -24.27 -17.77 2.71
C GLN A 109 -24.25 -16.37 3.33
N ALA A 110 -25.36 -15.91 3.92
CA ALA A 110 -25.41 -14.64 4.62
C ALA A 110 -24.48 -14.62 5.85
N GLY A 111 -24.44 -15.73 6.61
CA GLY A 111 -23.52 -15.89 7.73
C GLY A 111 -22.05 -15.89 7.30
N GLN A 112 -21.72 -16.60 6.23
CA GLN A 112 -20.37 -16.60 5.65
C GLN A 112 -19.96 -15.22 5.17
N ARG A 113 -20.82 -14.50 4.43
CA ARG A 113 -20.54 -13.14 3.97
C ARG A 113 -20.32 -12.17 5.12
N PHE A 114 -21.09 -12.29 6.20
CA PHE A 114 -20.91 -11.46 7.39
C PHE A 114 -19.59 -11.75 8.12
N ALA A 115 -19.23 -13.04 8.26
CA ALA A 115 -17.96 -13.44 8.86
C ALA A 115 -16.74 -13.05 7.98
N ALA A 116 -16.88 -13.15 6.66
CA ALA A 116 -15.85 -12.87 5.68
C ALA A 116 -15.69 -11.38 5.33
N ILE A 117 -16.36 -10.46 6.04
CA ILE A 117 -16.11 -9.01 5.86
C ILE A 117 -14.62 -8.67 6.08
N ALA A 118 -13.92 -9.44 6.93
CA ALA A 118 -12.48 -9.31 7.14
C ALA A 118 -11.64 -9.81 5.96
N ASP A 119 -12.11 -10.83 5.24
CA ASP A 119 -11.46 -11.41 4.05
C ASP A 119 -12.12 -10.86 2.77
N MET A 120 -12.16 -9.52 2.63
CA MET A 120 -12.52 -8.93 1.35
C MET A 120 -11.61 -9.53 0.27
N GLN A 121 -12.21 -10.33 -0.60
CA GLN A 121 -11.59 -10.81 -1.84
C GLN A 121 -11.13 -9.59 -2.64
N VAL A 122 -9.87 -9.21 -2.45
CA VAL A 122 -9.11 -8.48 -3.45
C VAL A 122 -8.93 -9.50 -4.59
N GLY A 123 -9.95 -9.60 -5.45
CA GLY A 123 -10.04 -10.62 -6.50
C GLY A 123 -8.82 -10.63 -7.42
N GLU A 124 -8.66 -11.74 -8.15
CA GLU A 124 -7.53 -12.02 -9.07
C GLU A 124 -7.27 -10.91 -10.11
N ASP A 125 -8.27 -10.09 -10.43
CA ASP A 125 -8.14 -8.92 -11.32
C ASP A 125 -7.45 -7.68 -10.67
N GLY A 126 -6.80 -7.84 -9.52
CA GLY A 126 -6.14 -6.76 -8.79
C GLY A 126 -5.03 -6.04 -9.57
N LYS A 127 -4.43 -6.70 -10.58
CA LYS A 127 -3.30 -6.14 -11.35
C LYS A 127 -3.70 -5.03 -12.34
N ASN A 128 -4.94 -5.04 -12.85
CA ASN A 128 -5.42 -4.09 -13.86
C ASN A 128 -6.35 -3.00 -13.31
N ARG A 129 -6.64 -3.00 -12.01
CA ARG A 129 -7.49 -1.97 -11.39
C ARG A 129 -6.68 -0.72 -11.13
N ALA A 130 -7.21 0.45 -11.52
CA ALA A 130 -6.66 1.73 -11.14
C ALA A 130 -6.51 1.82 -9.61
N VAL A 131 -5.37 2.34 -9.15
CA VAL A 131 -5.00 2.41 -7.72
C VAL A 131 -6.12 3.05 -6.89
N GLY A 132 -6.76 4.11 -7.39
CA GLY A 132 -7.87 4.79 -6.71
C GLY A 132 -9.09 3.89 -6.48
N THR A 133 -9.49 3.08 -7.46
CA THR A 133 -10.64 2.17 -7.33
C THR A 133 -10.36 1.04 -6.35
N THR A 134 -9.13 0.52 -6.32
CA THR A 134 -8.71 -0.51 -5.36
C THR A 134 -8.73 0.03 -3.94
N VAL A 135 -8.20 1.24 -3.71
CA VAL A 135 -8.24 1.90 -2.39
C VAL A 135 -9.69 2.18 -1.96
N ALA A 136 -10.55 2.66 -2.85
CA ALA A 136 -11.94 2.95 -2.54
C ALA A 136 -12.75 1.68 -2.15
N LEU A 137 -12.51 0.56 -2.85
CA LEU A 137 -13.12 -0.74 -2.51
C LEU A 137 -12.66 -1.22 -1.13
N LEU A 138 -11.34 -1.19 -0.88
CA LEU A 138 -10.77 -1.55 0.42
C LEU A 138 -11.33 -0.68 1.55
N GLU A 139 -11.46 0.63 1.31
CA GLU A 139 -12.01 1.56 2.30
C GLU A 139 -13.49 1.26 2.60
N ARG A 140 -14.32 0.99 1.58
CA ARG A 140 -15.75 0.74 1.78
C ARG A 140 -16.02 -0.48 2.67
N GLY A 141 -15.35 -1.60 2.44
CA GLY A 141 -15.60 -2.79 3.26
C GLY A 141 -14.88 -2.79 4.60
N SER A 142 -13.81 -1.99 4.75
CA SER A 142 -13.06 -1.90 6.01
C SER A 142 -13.72 -1.06 7.09
N ARG A 143 -14.65 -0.14 6.75
CA ARG A 143 -15.24 0.82 7.71
C ARG A 143 -15.73 0.17 9.01
N VAL A 144 -16.43 -0.96 8.92
CA VAL A 144 -16.98 -1.66 10.10
C VAL A 144 -15.84 -2.24 10.96
N MET A 145 -14.88 -2.93 10.34
CA MET A 145 -13.74 -3.53 11.04
C MET A 145 -12.81 -2.47 11.64
N SER A 146 -12.50 -1.41 10.89
CA SER A 146 -11.72 -0.28 11.36
C SER A 146 -12.38 0.41 12.56
N ALA A 147 -13.70 0.53 12.59
CA ALA A 147 -14.41 1.07 13.76
C ALA A 147 -14.26 0.16 15.01
N ILE A 148 -14.31 -1.16 14.82
CA ILE A 148 -14.07 -2.13 15.91
C ILE A 148 -12.62 -2.03 16.39
N HIS A 149 -11.64 -2.03 15.48
CA HIS A 149 -10.22 -1.91 15.82
C HIS A 149 -9.88 -0.58 16.49
N LYS A 150 -10.47 0.54 16.05
CA LYS A 150 -10.31 1.84 16.72
C LYS A 150 -10.81 1.81 18.16
N ARG A 151 -11.91 1.11 18.44
CA ARG A 151 -12.40 0.93 19.82
C ARG A 151 -11.43 0.10 20.65
N CYS A 152 -10.94 -1.01 20.12
CA CYS A 152 -9.94 -1.82 20.80
C CYS A 152 -8.62 -1.06 21.02
N TYR A 153 -8.18 -0.27 20.04
CA TYR A 153 -7.00 0.58 20.13
C TYR A 153 -7.16 1.64 21.23
N TYR A 154 -8.33 2.28 21.30
CA TYR A 154 -8.64 3.24 22.35
C TYR A 154 -8.65 2.60 23.74
N ALA A 155 -9.26 1.42 23.89
CA ALA A 155 -9.20 0.64 25.12
C ALA A 155 -7.74 0.30 25.50
N MET A 156 -6.94 -0.19 24.55
CA MET A 156 -5.52 -0.48 24.76
C MET A 156 -4.71 0.75 25.19
N LYS A 157 -5.00 1.92 24.61
CA LYS A 157 -4.40 3.18 25.05
C LYS A 157 -4.74 3.50 26.51
N GLN A 158 -5.98 3.29 26.93
CA GLN A 158 -6.38 3.48 28.33
C GLN A 158 -5.65 2.48 29.25
N GLU A 159 -5.54 1.22 28.83
CA GLU A 159 -4.85 0.17 29.58
C GLU A 159 -3.36 0.49 29.77
N PHE A 160 -2.66 0.90 28.72
CA PHE A 160 -1.25 1.26 28.80
C PHE A 160 -1.02 2.47 29.71
N ARG A 161 -1.94 3.43 29.73
CA ARG A 161 -1.88 4.55 30.67
C ARG A 161 -2.10 4.12 32.13
N LEU A 162 -3.00 3.17 32.37
CA LEU A 162 -3.17 2.61 33.72
C LEU A 162 -1.93 1.83 34.15
N LEU A 163 -1.34 1.04 33.26
CA LEU A 163 -0.08 0.34 33.54
C LEU A 163 1.06 1.32 33.81
N ASN A 164 1.19 2.38 33.03
CA ASN A 164 2.15 3.47 33.27
C ASN A 164 2.01 4.03 34.70
N ASN A 165 0.78 4.35 35.11
CA ASN A 165 0.50 4.87 36.44
C ASN A 165 0.81 3.86 37.57
N VAL A 166 0.57 2.57 37.33
CA VAL A 166 0.92 1.50 38.27
C VAL A 166 2.43 1.38 38.41
N PHE A 167 3.18 1.38 37.31
CA PHE A 167 4.64 1.37 37.37
C PHE A 167 5.20 2.62 38.03
N ALA A 168 4.70 3.81 37.70
CA ALA A 168 5.09 5.05 38.37
C ALA A 168 4.91 5.00 39.90
N SER A 169 3.86 4.33 40.39
CA SER A 169 3.52 4.29 41.82
C SER A 169 4.26 3.19 42.59
N TYR A 170 4.48 2.02 41.97
CA TYR A 170 4.93 0.82 42.68
C TYR A 170 6.32 0.32 42.27
N LEU A 171 6.93 0.86 41.20
CA LEU A 171 8.27 0.47 40.79
C LEU A 171 9.31 1.04 41.78
N PRO A 172 10.31 0.26 42.23
CA PRO A 172 11.46 0.81 42.93
C PRO A 172 12.24 1.78 42.01
N PRO A 173 13.10 2.66 42.57
CA PRO A 173 13.82 3.67 41.80
C PRO A 173 14.58 3.10 40.59
N VAL A 174 15.15 1.91 40.75
CA VAL A 174 15.77 1.12 39.69
C VAL A 174 15.33 -0.33 39.82
N TYR A 175 14.83 -0.90 38.73
CA TYR A 175 14.43 -2.31 38.65
C TYR A 175 15.21 -3.03 37.55
N PRO A 176 16.09 -4.00 37.90
CA PRO A 176 16.80 -4.81 36.91
C PRO A 176 15.89 -5.93 36.35
N TYR A 177 15.99 -6.19 35.04
CA TYR A 177 15.29 -7.29 34.38
C TYR A 177 16.16 -7.91 33.28
N ALA A 178 16.11 -9.24 33.15
CA ALA A 178 16.90 -9.97 32.18
C ALA A 178 16.21 -10.00 30.80
N VAL A 179 16.97 -9.71 29.74
CA VAL A 179 16.49 -9.80 28.36
C VAL A 179 17.45 -10.67 27.56
N TYR A 180 16.99 -11.29 26.48
CA TYR A 180 17.87 -12.04 25.59
C TYR A 180 18.96 -11.11 25.04
N GLY A 181 20.23 -11.38 25.40
CA GLY A 181 21.38 -10.55 25.02
C GLY A 181 21.84 -9.53 26.06
N GLY A 182 21.28 -9.51 27.28
CA GLY A 182 21.84 -8.75 28.40
C GLY A 182 20.82 -8.32 29.47
N ASP A 183 21.32 -7.90 30.62
CA ASP A 183 20.52 -7.28 31.67
C ASP A 183 20.17 -5.84 31.28
N ARG A 184 18.90 -5.50 31.38
CA ARG A 184 18.42 -4.12 31.22
C ARG A 184 17.88 -3.61 32.56
N MET A 185 17.79 -2.30 32.68
CA MET A 185 17.24 -1.62 33.85
C MET A 185 16.11 -0.71 33.41
N VAL A 186 15.03 -0.68 34.20
CA VAL A 186 13.97 0.32 34.09
C VAL A 186 14.03 1.21 35.33
N LYS A 187 13.88 2.52 35.14
CA LYS A 187 13.85 3.48 36.24
C LYS A 187 12.42 3.94 36.48
N GLN A 188 12.10 4.28 37.73
CA GLN A 188 10.80 4.87 38.06
C GLN A 188 10.58 6.21 37.32
N ALA A 189 11.65 6.96 37.05
CA ALA A 189 11.61 8.21 36.29
C ALA A 189 11.16 8.03 34.83
N ASP A 190 11.30 6.82 34.26
CA ASP A 190 10.86 6.52 32.89
C ASP A 190 9.33 6.51 32.76
N PHE A 191 8.60 6.46 33.89
CA PHE A 191 7.14 6.47 33.97
C PHE A 191 6.59 7.75 34.61
N SER A 192 7.32 8.87 34.48
CA SER A 192 6.87 10.17 34.98
C SER A 192 5.68 10.72 34.19
N GLU A 193 4.99 11.74 34.72
CA GLU A 193 3.86 12.38 34.04
C GLU A 193 4.25 13.07 32.72
N GLU A 194 5.55 13.30 32.48
CA GLU A 194 6.08 13.85 31.24
C GLU A 194 6.15 12.79 30.11
N VAL A 195 6.07 11.50 30.46
CA VAL A 195 6.18 10.38 29.51
C VAL A 195 4.80 9.79 29.24
N ASP A 196 4.37 9.87 27.98
CA ASP A 196 3.07 9.38 27.53
C ASP A 196 3.23 8.03 26.78
N VAL A 197 2.55 6.98 27.24
CA VAL A 197 2.58 5.65 26.59
C VAL A 197 1.44 5.52 25.58
N ILE A 198 1.79 5.29 24.31
CA ILE A 198 0.83 5.20 23.20
C ILE A 198 1.05 3.88 22.43
N PRO A 199 -0.01 3.14 22.08
CA PRO A 199 0.14 1.95 21.25
C PRO A 199 0.58 2.31 19.82
N VAL A 200 1.50 1.52 19.25
CA VAL A 200 2.10 1.75 17.91
C VAL A 200 1.23 1.22 16.76
N ALA A 201 0.23 0.39 17.05
CA ALA A 201 -0.63 -0.21 16.02
C ALA A 201 -1.48 0.84 15.28
N ASP A 202 -1.58 0.76 13.94
CA ASP A 202 -2.52 1.57 13.17
C ASP A 202 -3.90 0.89 13.10
N PRO A 203 -4.96 1.46 13.71
CA PRO A 203 -6.28 0.84 13.71
C PRO A 203 -7.03 0.96 12.38
N ASN A 204 -6.50 1.69 11.39
CA ASN A 204 -7.08 1.79 10.04
C ASN A 204 -6.61 0.66 9.10
N ILE A 205 -5.53 -0.05 9.47
CA ILE A 205 -4.98 -1.17 8.71
C ILE A 205 -5.26 -2.45 9.49
N PHE A 206 -6.27 -3.21 9.05
CA PHE A 206 -6.74 -4.39 9.79
C PHE A 206 -6.20 -5.72 9.23
N SER A 207 -5.57 -5.70 8.06
CA SER A 207 -5.06 -6.90 7.37
C SER A 207 -3.64 -6.70 6.83
N MET A 208 -2.84 -7.77 6.88
CA MET A 208 -1.54 -7.83 6.20
C MET A 208 -1.68 -7.63 4.70
N THR A 209 -2.73 -8.18 4.09
CA THR A 209 -3.01 -8.00 2.65
C THR A 209 -3.22 -6.53 2.33
N GLN A 210 -4.04 -5.81 3.11
CA GLN A 210 -4.26 -4.37 2.92
C GLN A 210 -2.94 -3.58 3.06
N ARG A 211 -2.11 -3.92 4.05
CA ARG A 211 -0.80 -3.29 4.26
C ARG A 211 0.12 -3.48 3.05
N VAL A 212 0.18 -4.71 2.54
CA VAL A 212 1.01 -5.07 1.38
C VAL A 212 0.48 -4.40 0.11
N THR A 213 -0.83 -4.39 -0.12
CA THR A 213 -1.42 -3.71 -1.28
C THR A 213 -1.12 -2.21 -1.27
N LEU A 214 -1.27 -1.53 -0.13
CA LEU A 214 -0.91 -0.11 -0.01
C LEU A 214 0.58 0.16 -0.23
N ALA A 215 1.45 -0.73 0.26
CA ALA A 215 2.89 -0.59 0.03
C ALA A 215 3.26 -0.83 -1.44
N GLN A 216 2.61 -1.79 -2.10
CA GLN A 216 2.79 -2.06 -3.53
C GLN A 216 2.30 -0.90 -4.39
N THR A 217 1.16 -0.27 -4.06
CA THR A 217 0.68 0.90 -4.80
C THR A 217 1.59 2.11 -4.60
N GLN A 218 2.13 2.32 -3.40
CA GLN A 218 3.15 3.34 -3.16
C GLN A 218 4.40 3.12 -4.02
N LEU A 219 4.85 1.87 -4.14
CA LEU A 219 5.98 1.52 -5.01
C LEU A 219 5.67 1.80 -6.49
N GLN A 220 4.46 1.47 -6.96
CA GLN A 220 4.04 1.74 -8.34
C GLN A 220 4.02 3.24 -8.64
N ILE A 221 3.55 4.07 -7.71
CA ILE A 221 3.58 5.53 -7.84
C ILE A 221 5.03 6.04 -7.81
N ALA A 222 5.87 5.52 -6.91
CA ALA A 222 7.28 5.92 -6.86
C ALA A 222 8.04 5.56 -8.15
N MET A 223 7.67 4.45 -8.80
CA MET A 223 8.25 4.04 -10.08
C MET A 223 7.77 4.88 -11.27
N SER A 224 6.59 5.49 -11.22
CA SER A 224 6.11 6.33 -12.33
C SER A 224 6.91 7.62 -12.46
N ASN A 225 7.49 8.12 -11.37
CA ASN A 225 8.42 9.24 -11.40
C ASN A 225 9.57 9.07 -10.39
N PRO A 226 10.63 8.32 -10.77
CA PRO A 226 11.78 8.05 -9.90
C PRO A 226 12.62 9.29 -9.58
N GLN A 227 12.52 10.36 -10.37
CA GLN A 227 13.29 11.59 -10.12
C GLN A 227 12.71 12.39 -8.95
N MET A 228 11.38 12.36 -8.77
CA MET A 228 10.73 13.01 -7.63
C MET A 228 10.64 12.14 -6.37
N HIS A 229 10.67 10.81 -6.52
CA HIS A 229 10.37 9.89 -5.43
C HIS A 229 11.58 9.07 -5.00
N ASN A 230 11.73 8.89 -3.68
CA ASN A 230 12.73 7.97 -3.15
C ASN A 230 12.24 6.51 -3.32
N VAL A 231 12.63 5.89 -4.42
CA VAL A 231 12.28 4.50 -4.76
C VAL A 231 12.86 3.51 -3.75
N HIS A 232 14.03 3.81 -3.18
CA HIS A 232 14.69 2.95 -2.18
C HIS A 232 13.84 2.81 -0.91
N GLU A 233 13.32 3.92 -0.41
CA GLU A 233 12.40 3.94 0.72
C GLU A 233 11.07 3.26 0.39
N ALA A 234 10.56 3.41 -0.84
CA ALA A 234 9.35 2.72 -1.27
C ALA A 234 9.51 1.18 -1.23
N TYR A 235 10.66 0.66 -1.68
CA TYR A 235 10.98 -0.76 -1.54
C TYR A 235 11.11 -1.19 -0.08
N ARG A 236 11.77 -0.39 0.76
CA ARG A 236 11.88 -0.64 2.21
C ARG A 236 10.49 -0.84 2.84
N ARG A 237 9.53 0.00 2.48
CA ARG A 237 8.14 -0.09 3.00
C ARG A 237 7.42 -1.36 2.55
N VAL A 238 7.65 -1.83 1.33
CA VAL A 238 7.09 -3.10 0.84
C VAL A 238 7.66 -4.28 1.64
N TYR A 239 8.98 -4.31 1.85
CA TYR A 239 9.61 -5.35 2.65
C TYR A 239 9.17 -5.33 4.12
N ALA A 240 9.00 -4.14 4.69
CA ALA A 240 8.45 -3.97 6.03
C ALA A 240 6.98 -4.43 6.11
N ALA A 241 6.18 -4.14 5.08
CA ALA A 241 4.78 -4.58 4.99
C ALA A 241 4.65 -6.11 4.91
N LEU A 242 5.60 -6.77 4.23
CA LEU A 242 5.67 -8.23 4.14
C LEU A 242 6.17 -8.90 5.44
N GLY A 243 6.64 -8.12 6.43
CA GLY A 243 7.14 -8.65 7.70
C GLY A 243 8.55 -9.24 7.63
N THR A 244 9.38 -8.79 6.69
CA THR A 244 10.79 -9.19 6.66
C THR A 244 11.51 -8.66 7.91
N LYS A 245 12.24 -9.55 8.61
CA LYS A 245 12.89 -9.23 9.89
C LYS A 245 14.02 -8.21 9.73
N ASP A 246 14.88 -8.43 8.74
CA ASP A 246 16.06 -7.59 8.49
C ASP A 246 16.06 -7.01 7.08
N VAL A 247 15.29 -5.95 6.85
CA VAL A 247 15.23 -5.25 5.56
C VAL A 247 16.61 -4.80 5.08
N ASN A 248 17.50 -4.43 6.01
CA ASN A 248 18.85 -3.93 5.72
C ASN A 248 19.79 -5.00 5.13
N THR A 249 19.45 -6.29 5.22
CA THR A 249 20.22 -7.37 4.57
C THR A 249 19.86 -7.53 3.09
N LEU A 250 18.63 -7.18 2.73
CA LEU A 250 18.12 -7.28 1.35
C LEU A 250 18.36 -5.98 0.59
N LEU A 251 18.11 -4.84 1.23
CA LEU A 251 18.20 -3.53 0.64
C LEU A 251 19.59 -2.95 0.91
N LYS A 252 20.39 -2.76 -0.16
CA LYS A 252 21.72 -2.12 -0.05
C LYS A 252 21.57 -0.76 0.62
N PRO A 253 22.39 -0.37 1.60
CA PRO A 253 22.29 0.95 2.22
C PRO A 253 22.51 2.04 1.17
N LEU A 254 21.83 3.18 1.33
CA LEU A 254 22.17 4.38 0.59
C LEU A 254 23.62 4.72 0.94
N GLN A 255 24.50 4.71 -0.06
CA GLN A 255 25.88 5.15 0.16
C GLN A 255 25.85 6.65 0.37
N GLU A 256 26.10 7.08 1.60
CA GLU A 256 26.41 8.47 1.85
C GLU A 256 27.68 8.81 1.06
N PRO A 257 27.71 9.93 0.32
CA PRO A 257 28.91 10.32 -0.38
C PRO A 257 29.98 10.58 0.68
N GLN A 258 31.10 9.88 0.58
CA GLN A 258 32.26 10.06 1.43
C GLN A 258 33.35 10.83 0.68
N PRO A 259 34.20 11.61 1.37
CA PRO A 259 35.36 12.23 0.75
C PRO A 259 36.25 11.16 0.14
N LYS A 260 36.56 11.30 -1.14
CA LYS A 260 37.47 10.40 -1.87
C LYS A 260 38.74 11.15 -2.26
N ASP A 261 39.72 10.39 -2.73
CA ASP A 261 40.95 10.91 -3.31
C ASP A 261 40.68 11.43 -4.74
N PRO A 262 41.27 12.57 -5.17
CA PRO A 262 41.14 13.09 -6.53
C PRO A 262 41.37 12.06 -7.63
N ALA A 263 42.29 11.10 -7.42
CA ALA A 263 42.57 10.06 -8.40
C ALA A 263 41.38 9.09 -8.60
N ILE A 264 40.66 8.78 -7.52
CA ILE A 264 39.47 7.93 -7.57
C ILE A 264 38.32 8.70 -8.21
N GLU A 265 38.14 9.98 -7.85
CA GLU A 265 37.14 10.87 -8.44
C GLU A 265 37.36 11.03 -9.95
N ASN A 266 38.61 11.15 -10.41
CA ASN A 266 38.95 11.16 -11.84
C ASN A 266 38.52 9.88 -12.56
N SER A 267 38.74 8.71 -11.95
CA SER A 267 38.26 7.45 -12.50
C SER A 267 36.73 7.34 -12.50
N GLU A 268 36.07 7.88 -11.47
CA GLU A 268 34.60 7.90 -11.38
C GLU A 268 33.98 8.88 -12.38
N ALA A 269 34.66 9.98 -12.68
CA ALA A 269 34.28 10.95 -13.69
C ALA A 269 34.24 10.33 -15.09
N LEU A 270 35.20 9.46 -15.44
CA LEU A 270 35.18 8.69 -16.68
C LEU A 270 33.96 7.74 -16.78
N GLY A 271 33.49 7.27 -15.63
CA GLY A 271 32.25 6.50 -15.52
C GLY A 271 30.98 7.35 -15.46
N LEU A 272 31.09 8.68 -15.67
CA LEU A 272 30.00 9.66 -15.59
C LEU A 272 29.23 9.61 -14.26
N LYS A 273 29.92 9.24 -13.17
CA LYS A 273 29.32 9.29 -11.82
C LYS A 273 29.36 10.72 -11.30
N PRO A 274 28.29 11.20 -10.63
CA PRO A 274 28.29 12.52 -10.02
C PRO A 274 29.37 12.59 -8.93
N LEU A 275 30.19 13.64 -8.99
CA LEU A 275 31.19 13.95 -7.98
C LEU A 275 30.61 14.97 -6.98
N LYS A 276 31.14 14.99 -5.76
CA LYS A 276 30.72 15.93 -4.72
C LYS A 276 31.91 16.32 -3.85
N ALA A 277 32.17 17.61 -3.71
CA ALA A 277 33.25 18.12 -2.87
C ALA A 277 32.82 18.21 -1.39
N PHE A 278 33.80 18.10 -0.49
CA PHE A 278 33.62 18.17 0.97
C PHE A 278 34.52 19.21 1.60
N GLU A 279 34.03 19.90 2.63
CA GLU A 279 34.70 21.02 3.31
C GLU A 279 36.08 20.69 3.90
N LEU A 280 36.30 19.45 4.36
CA LEU A 280 37.55 19.05 5.02
C LEU A 280 38.66 18.63 4.02
N GLN A 281 38.38 18.56 2.73
CA GLN A 281 39.36 18.19 1.72
C GLN A 281 40.34 19.35 1.46
N ASN A 282 41.57 19.03 1.05
CA ASN A 282 42.50 20.03 0.55
C ASN A 282 42.08 20.48 -0.86
N HIS A 283 41.35 21.59 -0.93
CA HIS A 283 40.79 22.13 -2.16
C HIS A 283 41.83 22.51 -3.20
N ASP A 284 42.97 23.09 -2.80
CA ASP A 284 44.03 23.48 -3.75
C ASP A 284 44.64 22.25 -4.44
N ALA A 285 44.90 21.19 -3.66
CA ALA A 285 45.41 19.94 -4.21
C ALA A 285 44.38 19.23 -5.11
N HIS A 286 43.09 19.25 -4.75
CA HIS A 286 42.03 18.67 -5.58
C HIS A 286 41.89 19.43 -6.90
N ILE A 287 41.80 20.78 -6.86
CA ILE A 287 41.69 21.62 -8.06
C ILE A 287 42.87 21.36 -8.99
N PHE A 288 44.10 21.33 -8.47
CA PHE A 288 45.29 21.06 -9.27
C PHE A 288 45.24 19.67 -9.94
N SER A 289 44.81 18.65 -9.20
CA SER A 289 44.75 17.27 -9.69
C SER A 289 43.70 17.09 -10.78
N HIS A 290 42.53 17.71 -10.62
CA HIS A 290 41.45 17.70 -11.61
C HIS A 290 41.83 18.52 -12.86
N MET A 291 42.48 19.68 -12.69
CA MET A 291 42.99 20.49 -13.81
C MET A 291 44.03 19.75 -14.65
N ALA A 292 44.98 19.06 -14.00
CA ALA A 292 45.96 18.22 -14.68
C ALA A 292 45.28 17.06 -15.45
N PHE A 293 44.21 16.49 -14.90
CA PHE A 293 43.47 15.42 -15.56
C PHE A 293 42.61 15.92 -16.74
N ILE A 294 42.03 17.11 -16.64
CA ILE A 294 41.29 17.78 -17.72
C ILE A 294 42.17 17.98 -18.96
N GLN A 295 43.47 18.27 -18.77
CA GLN A 295 44.42 18.43 -19.88
C GLN A 295 44.73 17.12 -20.62
N THR A 296 44.34 15.96 -20.09
CA THR A 296 44.56 14.70 -20.78
C THR A 296 43.68 14.61 -22.03
N ARG A 297 44.23 14.03 -23.11
CA ARG A 297 43.52 13.89 -24.40
C ARG A 297 42.20 13.12 -24.26
N MET A 298 42.12 12.20 -23.31
CA MET A 298 40.91 11.41 -23.06
C MET A 298 39.75 12.30 -22.57
N VAL A 299 40.02 13.26 -21.69
CA VAL A 299 39.01 14.18 -21.15
C VAL A 299 38.67 15.28 -22.16
N GLN A 300 39.68 15.82 -22.86
CA GLN A 300 39.47 16.84 -23.90
C GLN A 300 38.54 16.37 -25.04
N MET A 301 38.58 15.07 -25.36
CA MET A 301 37.72 14.49 -26.39
C MET A 301 36.33 14.10 -25.87
N ASN A 302 36.07 14.20 -24.56
CA ASN A 302 34.79 13.85 -23.94
C ASN A 302 34.17 15.06 -23.20
N PRO A 303 33.33 15.87 -23.88
CA PRO A 303 32.72 17.07 -23.30
C PRO A 303 31.92 16.84 -22.02
N GLN A 304 31.33 15.64 -21.85
CA GLN A 304 30.54 15.33 -20.65
C GLN A 304 31.42 15.17 -19.41
N VAL A 305 32.56 14.48 -19.56
CA VAL A 305 33.53 14.31 -18.46
C VAL A 305 34.20 15.65 -18.14
N TYR A 306 34.51 16.45 -19.17
CA TYR A 306 35.01 17.82 -18.98
C TYR A 306 34.04 18.65 -18.14
N ALA A 307 32.75 18.70 -18.51
CA ALA A 307 31.73 19.47 -17.80
C ALA A 307 31.55 18.98 -16.35
N LEU A 308 31.59 17.67 -16.11
CA LEU A 308 31.48 17.07 -14.78
C LEU A 308 32.66 17.47 -13.88
N LEU A 309 33.89 17.39 -14.38
CA LEU A 309 35.09 17.80 -13.63
C LEU A 309 35.09 19.31 -13.38
N GLN A 310 34.65 20.11 -14.34
CA GLN A 310 34.51 21.56 -14.18
C GLN A 310 33.49 21.92 -13.10
N ALA A 311 32.34 21.25 -13.09
CA ALA A 311 31.34 21.41 -12.03
C ALA A 311 31.94 21.08 -10.67
N HIS A 312 32.69 19.99 -10.56
CA HIS A 312 33.31 19.58 -9.30
C HIS A 312 34.44 20.53 -8.84
N ILE A 313 35.27 21.04 -9.76
CA ILE A 313 36.25 22.10 -9.48
C ILE A 313 35.54 23.36 -8.96
N SER A 314 34.38 23.72 -9.53
CA SER A 314 33.61 24.87 -9.06
C SER A 314 33.09 24.70 -7.62
N GLU A 315 32.74 23.48 -7.21
CA GLU A 315 32.38 23.19 -5.81
C GLU A 315 33.59 23.40 -4.87
N HIS A 316 34.78 22.94 -5.27
CA HIS A 316 36.00 23.20 -4.50
C HIS A 316 36.37 24.68 -4.45
N ILE A 317 36.16 25.44 -5.52
CA ILE A 317 36.32 26.91 -5.52
C ILE A 317 35.36 27.54 -4.51
N SER A 318 34.09 27.11 -4.49
CA SER A 318 33.10 27.63 -3.54
C SER A 318 33.55 27.42 -2.08
N PHE A 319 34.04 26.22 -1.74
CA PHE A 319 34.56 25.95 -0.39
C PHE A 319 35.85 26.72 -0.07
N LYS A 320 36.78 26.81 -1.03
CA LYS A 320 38.00 27.62 -0.91
C LYS A 320 37.67 29.10 -0.70
N ALA A 321 36.74 29.63 -1.49
CA ALA A 321 36.26 31.01 -1.37
C ALA A 321 35.63 31.25 0.01
N ARG A 322 34.86 30.28 0.52
CA ARG A 322 34.25 30.35 1.85
C ARG A 322 35.30 30.46 2.95
N ALA A 323 36.33 29.60 2.90
CA ALA A 323 37.43 29.63 3.84
C ALA A 323 38.23 30.94 3.77
N GLN A 324 38.49 31.45 2.56
CA GLN A 324 39.21 32.71 2.36
C GLN A 324 38.39 33.94 2.76
N ALA A 325 37.08 33.95 2.54
CA ALA A 325 36.18 35.00 3.00
C ALA A 325 36.16 35.11 4.53
N LEU A 326 36.15 33.97 5.24
CA LEU A 326 36.26 33.94 6.71
C LEU A 326 37.57 34.55 7.19
N ILE A 327 38.70 34.16 6.59
CA ILE A 327 40.03 34.71 6.93
C ILE A 327 40.10 36.21 6.63
N GLN A 328 39.56 36.64 5.49
CA GLN A 328 39.57 38.05 5.08
C GLN A 328 38.75 38.91 6.05
N ILE A 329 37.56 38.45 6.44
CA ILE A 329 36.74 39.14 7.45
C ILE A 329 37.48 39.19 8.78
N GLN A 330 38.07 38.08 9.22
CA GLN A 330 38.82 38.02 10.48
C GLN A 330 40.02 38.99 10.50
N GLN A 331 40.73 39.15 9.39
CA GLN A 331 41.94 39.97 9.31
C GLN A 331 41.66 41.45 9.02
N GLN A 332 40.72 41.73 8.12
CA GLN A 332 40.48 43.09 7.61
C GLN A 332 39.30 43.78 8.30
N ARG A 333 38.37 43.02 8.88
CA ARG A 333 37.13 43.53 9.47
C ARG A 333 36.75 42.78 10.76
N PRO A 334 37.60 42.83 11.81
CA PRO A 334 37.34 42.11 13.06
C PRO A 334 36.02 42.52 13.73
N GLU A 335 35.58 43.77 13.53
CA GLU A 335 34.28 44.31 14.00
C GLU A 335 33.06 43.52 13.45
N ILE A 336 33.22 42.84 12.31
CA ILE A 336 32.15 42.05 11.68
C ILE A 336 32.04 40.65 12.32
N MET A 337 33.10 40.15 12.97
CA MET A 337 32.97 38.91 13.75
C MET A 337 32.16 39.11 15.03
N ASP A 338 32.15 40.33 15.60
CA ASP A 338 31.30 40.66 16.74
C ASP A 338 29.81 40.73 16.36
N LEU A 339 29.52 41.02 15.09
CA LEU A 339 28.17 40.93 14.51
C LEU A 339 27.64 39.49 14.45
N GLN A 340 28.50 38.47 14.44
CA GLN A 340 28.07 37.06 14.45
C GLN A 340 27.27 36.70 15.71
N GLN A 341 27.58 37.32 16.86
CA GLN A 341 26.90 37.06 18.14
C GLN A 341 25.70 37.98 18.38
N THR A 342 25.72 39.18 17.80
CA THR A 342 24.72 40.23 18.05
C THR A 342 23.66 40.33 16.96
N ASN A 343 24.00 40.04 15.70
CA ASN A 343 23.09 40.04 14.56
C ASN A 343 23.51 39.00 13.49
N PRO A 344 23.08 37.72 13.64
CA PRO A 344 23.44 36.64 12.73
C PRO A 344 23.03 36.87 11.27
N GLU A 345 21.87 37.48 11.03
CA GLU A 345 21.38 37.75 9.67
C GLU A 345 22.23 38.84 8.98
N GLY A 346 22.62 39.88 9.71
CA GLY A 346 23.51 40.92 9.19
C GLY A 346 24.91 40.40 8.87
N PHE A 347 25.45 39.50 9.70
CA PHE A 347 26.72 38.82 9.42
C PHE A 347 26.64 38.00 8.12
N GLN A 348 25.56 37.25 7.94
CA GLN A 348 25.39 36.37 6.80
C GLN A 348 25.31 37.14 5.47
N GLN A 349 24.61 38.29 5.45
CA GLN A 349 24.55 39.16 4.26
C GLN A 349 25.93 39.71 3.84
N VAL A 350 26.73 40.14 4.81
CA VAL A 350 28.08 40.68 4.52
C VAL A 350 29.03 39.55 4.15
N PHE A 351 28.92 38.39 4.83
CA PHE A 351 29.68 37.20 4.52
C PHE A 351 29.43 36.72 3.08
N ASP A 352 28.16 36.62 2.69
CA ASP A 352 27.77 36.18 1.34
C ASP A 352 28.30 37.15 0.28
N GLY A 353 28.31 38.46 0.54
CA GLY A 353 28.89 39.46 -0.36
C GLY A 353 30.40 39.25 -0.59
N VAL A 354 31.17 39.06 0.49
CA VAL A 354 32.63 38.78 0.40
C VAL A 354 32.89 37.41 -0.22
N HIS A 355 32.04 36.41 0.07
CA HIS A 355 32.14 35.08 -0.50
C HIS A 355 31.96 35.09 -2.02
N VAL A 356 30.97 35.81 -2.54
CA VAL A 356 30.72 35.96 -3.98
C VAL A 356 31.87 36.68 -4.68
N GLU A 357 32.39 37.77 -4.11
CA GLU A 357 33.57 38.47 -4.64
C GLU A 357 34.76 37.52 -4.73
N ARG A 358 34.96 36.67 -3.71
CA ARG A 358 36.05 35.72 -3.70
C ARG A 358 35.87 34.58 -4.71
N ILE A 359 34.65 34.09 -4.92
CA ILE A 359 34.33 33.14 -5.99
C ILE A 359 34.69 33.74 -7.35
N GLN A 360 34.31 35.00 -7.60
CA GLN A 360 34.59 35.65 -8.87
C GLN A 360 36.10 35.71 -9.14
N LEU A 361 36.89 36.17 -8.18
CA LEU A 361 38.35 36.26 -8.32
C LEU A 361 39.00 34.88 -8.57
N LEU A 362 38.60 33.85 -7.81
CA LEU A 362 39.14 32.50 -7.98
C LEU A 362 38.72 31.87 -9.31
N THR A 363 37.51 32.18 -9.79
CA THR A 363 37.04 31.70 -11.10
C THR A 363 37.80 32.40 -12.23
N GLU A 364 38.07 33.71 -12.12
CA GLU A 364 38.89 34.44 -13.09
C GLU A 364 40.34 33.94 -13.12
N GLU A 365 40.93 33.60 -11.97
CA GLU A 365 42.24 32.95 -11.90
C GLU A 365 42.24 31.60 -12.60
N LEU A 366 41.18 30.79 -12.42
CA LEU A 366 41.03 29.50 -13.10
C LEU A 366 40.94 29.67 -14.62
N VAL A 367 40.11 30.62 -15.11
CA VAL A 367 39.98 30.90 -16.55
C VAL A 367 41.32 31.32 -17.16
N LYS A 368 42.12 32.12 -16.45
CA LYS A 368 43.48 32.49 -16.91
C LYS A 368 44.43 31.30 -16.95
N GLN A 369 44.27 30.31 -16.07
CA GLN A 369 45.06 29.08 -16.07
C GLN A 369 44.62 28.07 -17.15
N GLU A 370 43.35 28.08 -17.55
CA GLU A 370 42.84 27.22 -18.63
C GLU A 370 43.26 27.69 -20.03
N GLN A 371 43.59 28.98 -20.20
CA GLN A 371 44.05 29.50 -21.48
C GLN A 371 45.39 28.85 -21.85
N PRO A 372 45.44 27.99 -22.89
CA PRO A 372 46.71 27.49 -23.38
C PRO A 372 47.49 28.64 -24.01
N ALA A 373 48.82 28.56 -23.97
CA ALA A 373 49.68 29.44 -24.76
C ALA A 373 49.18 29.49 -26.22
N ASP A 374 49.10 30.69 -26.78
CA ASP A 374 48.64 31.04 -28.13
C ASP A 374 49.30 30.14 -29.20
N ASP A 375 48.68 29.01 -29.51
CA ASP A 375 49.11 28.12 -30.59
C ASP A 375 47.98 28.03 -31.64
N PRO A 376 48.16 28.59 -32.85
CA PRO A 376 47.11 28.70 -33.88
C PRO A 376 46.46 27.36 -34.25
N LEU A 377 47.18 26.25 -34.06
CA LEU A 377 46.71 24.89 -34.32
C LEU A 377 45.67 24.41 -33.29
N VAL A 378 45.80 24.83 -32.03
CA VAL A 378 44.86 24.47 -30.95
C VAL A 378 43.54 25.22 -31.14
N ARG A 379 43.57 26.48 -31.60
CA ARG A 379 42.37 27.26 -31.96
C ARG A 379 41.58 26.62 -33.10
N LEU A 380 42.25 26.18 -34.16
CA LEU A 380 41.58 25.51 -35.27
C LEU A 380 40.95 24.19 -34.85
N LYS A 381 41.60 23.47 -33.95
CA LYS A 381 41.10 22.20 -33.40
C LYS A 381 39.97 22.40 -32.39
N GLN A 382 40.02 23.47 -31.58
CA GLN A 382 38.91 23.89 -30.73
C GLN A 382 37.70 24.30 -31.58
N GLN A 383 37.89 25.10 -32.63
CA GLN A 383 36.82 25.44 -33.56
C GLN A 383 36.24 24.20 -34.28
N GLU A 384 37.07 23.22 -34.64
CA GLU A 384 36.60 21.96 -35.22
C GLU A 384 35.79 21.13 -34.22
N LEU A 385 36.25 21.05 -32.96
CA LEU A 385 35.55 20.37 -31.88
C LEU A 385 34.23 21.06 -31.52
N ASP A 386 34.21 22.39 -31.48
CA ASP A 386 33.01 23.21 -31.23
C ASP A 386 32.00 23.03 -32.36
N MET A 387 32.46 23.03 -33.62
CA MET A 387 31.59 22.73 -34.78
C MET A 387 31.02 21.31 -34.70
N ARG A 388 31.81 20.33 -34.26
CA ARG A 388 31.37 18.94 -34.10
C ARG A 388 30.43 18.75 -32.92
N ALA A 389 30.63 19.48 -31.82
CA ALA A 389 29.73 19.50 -30.68
C ALA A 389 28.40 20.16 -31.02
N ALA A 390 28.42 21.28 -31.74
CA ALA A 390 27.22 21.94 -32.25
C ALA A 390 26.44 21.04 -33.22
N ASP A 391 27.13 20.29 -34.09
CA ASP A 391 26.48 19.33 -35.01
C ASP A 391 25.88 18.13 -34.26
N MET A 392 26.51 17.70 -33.16
CA MET A 392 25.97 16.65 -32.29
C MET A 392 24.74 17.12 -31.49
N GLN A 393 24.77 18.34 -30.95
CA GLN A 393 23.61 18.94 -30.27
C GLN A 393 22.43 19.13 -31.23
N ARG A 394 22.69 19.64 -32.44
CA ARG A 394 21.65 19.73 -33.48
C ARG A 394 21.03 18.37 -33.80
N LYS A 395 21.84 17.32 -33.94
CA LYS A 395 21.33 15.96 -34.17
C LYS A 395 20.52 15.43 -32.98
N ALA A 396 20.89 15.78 -31.74
CA ALA A 396 20.14 15.42 -30.56
C ALA A 396 18.79 16.15 -30.50
N GLU A 397 18.75 17.45 -30.81
CA GLU A 397 17.51 18.22 -30.91
C GLU A 397 16.61 17.72 -32.04
N GLU A 398 17.17 17.44 -33.22
CA GLU A 398 16.42 16.83 -34.34
C GLU A 398 15.83 15.47 -33.95
N PHE A 399 16.57 14.66 -33.19
CA PHE A 399 16.08 13.37 -32.68
C PHE A 399 14.96 13.53 -31.66
N LEU A 400 15.08 14.47 -30.71
CA LEU A 400 14.04 14.76 -29.71
C LEU A 400 12.76 15.28 -30.37
N VAL A 401 12.87 16.15 -31.38
CA VAL A 401 11.71 16.65 -32.14
C VAL A 401 11.06 15.50 -32.94
N GLN A 402 11.85 14.59 -33.53
CA GLN A 402 11.29 13.41 -34.19
C GLN A 402 10.61 12.46 -33.21
N GLU A 403 11.16 12.28 -32.02
CA GLU A 403 10.57 11.43 -30.99
C GLU A 403 9.26 12.03 -30.47
N GLN A 404 9.23 13.33 -30.17
CA GLN A 404 8.01 14.06 -29.80
C GLN A 404 6.92 13.93 -30.87
N ARG A 405 7.27 14.10 -32.15
CA ARG A 405 6.30 13.89 -33.26
C ARG A 405 5.74 12.47 -33.29
N LYS A 406 6.57 11.45 -33.03
CA LYS A 406 6.10 10.06 -32.97
C LYS A 406 5.19 9.81 -31.76
N VAL A 407 5.45 10.45 -30.63
CA VAL A 407 4.57 10.39 -29.45
C VAL A 407 3.24 11.09 -29.76
N ASP A 408 3.26 12.29 -30.34
CA ASP A 408 2.05 13.01 -30.73
C ASP A 408 1.20 12.23 -31.76
N GLU A 409 1.84 11.61 -32.76
CA GLU A 409 1.17 10.72 -33.73
C GLU A 409 0.58 9.48 -33.06
N PHE A 410 1.25 8.94 -32.05
CA PHE A 410 0.76 7.78 -31.29
C PHE A 410 -0.43 8.15 -30.39
N ASP A 411 -0.38 9.30 -29.72
CA ASP A 411 -1.47 9.82 -28.89
C ASP A 411 -2.70 10.14 -29.72
N GLN A 412 -2.54 10.78 -30.89
CA GLN A 412 -3.64 11.01 -31.84
C GLN A 412 -4.30 9.71 -32.30
N ARG A 413 -3.50 8.65 -32.48
CA ARG A 413 -4.01 7.34 -32.89
C ARG A 413 -4.79 6.66 -31.76
N ILE A 414 -4.33 6.80 -30.51
CA ILE A 414 -5.06 6.31 -29.33
C ILE A 414 -6.38 7.04 -29.16
N ASP A 415 -6.40 8.36 -29.31
CA ASP A 415 -7.62 9.16 -29.21
C ASP A 415 -8.64 8.80 -30.30
N LEU A 416 -8.16 8.54 -31.53
CA LEU A 416 -9.00 8.06 -32.62
C LEU A 416 -9.59 6.67 -32.33
N ASP A 417 -8.77 5.73 -31.86
CA ASP A 417 -9.22 4.39 -31.48
C ASP A 417 -10.23 4.43 -30.32
N LYS A 418 -10.05 5.37 -29.38
CA LYS A 418 -10.98 5.59 -28.27
C LYS A 418 -12.33 6.14 -28.76
N MET A 419 -12.33 7.14 -29.64
CA MET A 419 -13.56 7.66 -30.25
C MET A 419 -14.31 6.58 -31.02
N ILE A 420 -13.61 5.77 -31.84
CA ILE A 420 -14.22 4.65 -32.58
C ILE A 420 -14.89 3.66 -31.63
N ARG A 421 -14.26 3.38 -30.48
CA ARG A 421 -14.80 2.46 -29.48
C ARG A 421 -16.01 3.04 -28.74
N GLU A 422 -15.97 4.33 -28.39
CA GLU A 422 -17.10 5.05 -27.78
C GLU A 422 -18.32 5.07 -28.72
N ASP A 423 -18.11 5.39 -30.01
CA ASP A 423 -19.15 5.34 -31.04
C ASP A 423 -19.72 3.91 -31.20
N ALA A 424 -18.86 2.89 -31.15
CA ALA A 424 -19.30 1.49 -31.24
C ALA A 424 -20.12 1.06 -30.01
N GLU A 425 -19.77 1.52 -28.81
CA GLU A 425 -20.52 1.27 -27.58
C GLU A 425 -21.87 2.00 -27.58
N GLU A 426 -21.91 3.24 -28.08
CA GLU A 426 -23.15 4.03 -28.19
C GLU A 426 -24.11 3.42 -29.23
N ALA A 427 -23.59 3.03 -30.41
CA ALA A 427 -24.37 2.28 -31.40
C ALA A 427 -24.86 0.93 -30.85
N GLY A 428 -24.08 0.27 -30.00
CA GLY A 428 -24.47 -0.96 -29.30
C GLY A 428 -25.63 -0.74 -28.33
N LYS A 429 -25.58 0.33 -27.52
CA LYS A 429 -26.65 0.70 -26.58
C LYS A 429 -27.95 1.05 -27.30
N GLU A 430 -27.88 1.82 -28.39
CA GLU A 430 -29.06 2.14 -29.19
C GLU A 430 -29.68 0.90 -29.85
N ARG A 431 -28.87 -0.06 -30.32
CA ARG A 431 -29.39 -1.35 -30.83
C ARG A 431 -30.11 -2.16 -29.77
N ILE A 432 -29.59 -2.18 -28.54
CA ILE A 432 -30.23 -2.87 -27.40
C ILE A 432 -31.55 -2.18 -27.05
N ARG A 433 -31.56 -0.85 -26.97
CA ARG A 433 -32.78 -0.06 -26.70
C ARG A 433 -33.89 -0.32 -27.73
N VAL A 434 -33.55 -0.31 -29.02
CA VAL A 434 -34.51 -0.61 -30.10
C VAL A 434 -35.00 -2.07 -30.02
N ALA A 435 -34.16 -3.00 -29.59
CA ALA A 435 -34.56 -4.39 -29.38
C ALA A 435 -35.52 -4.55 -28.19
N ASP A 436 -35.27 -3.86 -27.08
CA ASP A 436 -36.14 -3.85 -25.90
C ASP A 436 -37.50 -3.21 -26.21
N GLU A 437 -37.52 -2.07 -26.90
CA GLU A 437 -38.78 -1.43 -27.34
C GLU A 437 -39.60 -2.36 -28.26
N LYS A 438 -38.95 -3.11 -29.16
CA LYS A 438 -39.64 -4.12 -30.00
C LYS A 438 -40.18 -5.29 -29.18
N LEU A 439 -39.46 -5.75 -28.15
CA LEU A 439 -39.89 -6.83 -27.28
C LEU A 439 -41.10 -6.41 -26.42
N ASP A 440 -41.12 -5.17 -25.94
CA ASP A 440 -42.24 -4.64 -25.17
C ASP A 440 -43.50 -4.50 -26.03
N VAL A 441 -43.38 -3.99 -27.26
CA VAL A 441 -44.50 -3.96 -28.22
C VAL A 441 -45.01 -5.38 -28.55
N MET A 442 -44.12 -6.38 -28.66
CA MET A 442 -44.56 -7.77 -28.84
C MET A 442 -45.29 -8.32 -27.60
N ARG A 443 -44.83 -7.99 -26.39
CA ARG A 443 -45.48 -8.40 -25.14
C ARG A 443 -46.87 -7.78 -25.00
N GLU A 444 -47.02 -6.51 -25.37
CA GLU A 444 -48.32 -5.83 -25.36
C GLU A 444 -49.29 -6.47 -26.35
N LYS A 445 -48.84 -6.83 -27.57
CA LYS A 445 -49.67 -7.54 -28.55
C LYS A 445 -50.12 -8.92 -28.05
N VAL A 446 -49.20 -9.72 -27.49
CA VAL A 446 -49.53 -11.04 -26.93
C VAL A 446 -50.46 -10.93 -25.72
N GLY A 447 -50.34 -9.85 -24.93
CA GLY A 447 -51.25 -9.54 -23.82
C GLY A 447 -52.65 -9.07 -24.27
N ALA A 448 -52.75 -8.43 -25.43
CA ALA A 448 -54.01 -8.01 -26.03
C ALA A 448 -54.76 -9.19 -26.66
N ASP A 449 -54.06 -10.07 -27.40
CA ASP A 449 -54.66 -11.26 -28.02
C ASP A 449 -55.24 -12.21 -26.96
N LYS A 450 -54.57 -12.37 -25.81
CA LYS A 450 -55.09 -13.17 -24.69
C LYS A 450 -56.33 -12.59 -24.01
N LYS A 451 -56.62 -11.30 -24.17
CA LYS A 451 -57.83 -10.67 -23.61
C LYS A 451 -59.03 -10.74 -24.57
N GLU A 452 -58.81 -11.00 -25.85
CA GLU A 452 -59.88 -11.25 -26.81
C GLU A 452 -60.37 -12.71 -26.76
N ASP A 453 -59.51 -13.67 -26.40
CA ASP A 453 -59.90 -15.09 -26.27
C ASP A 453 -60.70 -15.43 -24.99
N ASP A 454 -60.82 -14.51 -24.03
CA ASP A 454 -61.49 -14.70 -22.72
C ASP A 454 -62.88 -13.99 -22.64
N LYS A 455 -63.47 -13.60 -23.78
CA LYS A 455 -64.85 -13.10 -23.92
C LYS A 455 -65.64 -13.98 -24.86
#